data_AF-A0A938M2Z4-F1
#
_entry.id   AF-A0A938M2Z4-F1
#
_cell.length_a   1.000
_cell.length_b   1.000
_cell.length_c   1.000
_cell.angle_alpha   90.00
_cell.angle_beta   90.00
_cell.angle_gamma   90.00
#
_symmetry.space_group_name_H-M   'P 1'
#
loop_
_entity.id
_entity.type
_entity.pdbx_description
1 polymer ?
#
loop_
_entity_poly.entity_id
_entity_poly.type
_entity_poly.pdbx_seq_one_letter_code
_entity_poly.pdbx_strand_id
1 'polypeptide(L)'
;EVGSLAPPHGQNLLSLVFSSRELRQTVADFLKPFGLQLVLKPHEKTIELQKQADDIAVAFPYHLASDTLLGIIFHTVAVASNKDATLVFEEPEAHAFPYYTKHLGERIALDKSNQYFIATHNPYLLTAILEKADKAEVAVFLTYYRDHETRFKRLSGDEIAGLLEADPFFSLEGLVAE
;
A
#
# COMPACT_ATOMS: atom_id res chain seq x y z
N GLU A 1 8.86 -0.03 -22.89
CA GLU A 1 8.52 0.56 -21.58
C GLU A 1 8.37 -0.55 -20.56
N VAL A 2 8.75 -0.29 -19.31
CA VAL A 2 8.35 -1.16 -18.20
C VAL A 2 6.84 -0.95 -18.05
N GLY A 3 6.05 -1.99 -18.31
CA GLY A 3 4.59 -1.89 -18.22
C GLY A 3 4.11 -1.62 -16.79
N SER A 4 2.80 -1.45 -16.62
CA SER A 4 2.16 -1.29 -15.32
C SER A 4 1.89 -2.64 -14.64
N LEU A 5 1.78 -2.67 -13.30
CA LEU A 5 1.36 -3.87 -12.57
C LEU A 5 -0.06 -4.26 -12.98
N ALA A 6 -0.22 -5.50 -13.45
CA ALA A 6 -1.49 -6.01 -13.95
C ALA A 6 -2.46 -6.29 -12.79
N PRO A 7 -3.61 -5.60 -12.70
CA PRO A 7 -4.59 -5.88 -11.67
C PRO A 7 -5.33 -7.22 -11.94
N PRO A 8 -5.97 -7.81 -10.92
CA PRO A 8 -5.89 -7.45 -9.50
C PRO A 8 -4.74 -8.15 -8.77
N HIS A 9 -4.11 -9.17 -9.38
CA HIS A 9 -3.17 -10.06 -8.68
C HIS A 9 -1.68 -9.87 -9.06
N GLY A 10 -1.37 -8.94 -9.96
CA GLY A 10 0.02 -8.65 -10.32
C GLY A 10 0.73 -9.81 -11.02
N GLN A 11 0.05 -10.53 -11.91
CA GLN A 11 0.62 -11.71 -12.60
C GLN A 11 1.93 -11.41 -13.35
N ASN A 12 2.16 -10.14 -13.71
CA ASN A 12 3.38 -9.66 -14.36
C ASN A 12 4.45 -9.12 -13.38
N LEU A 13 4.28 -9.28 -12.06
CA LEU A 13 5.22 -8.79 -11.04
C LEU A 13 6.66 -9.21 -11.34
N LEU A 14 6.88 -10.49 -11.68
CA LEU A 14 8.20 -10.99 -12.06
C LEU A 14 8.78 -10.20 -13.22
N SER A 15 8.01 -9.99 -14.29
CA SER A 15 8.48 -9.26 -15.47
C SER A 15 8.85 -7.81 -15.14
N LEU A 16 8.08 -7.15 -14.26
CA LEU A 16 8.35 -5.77 -13.84
C LEU A 16 9.61 -5.65 -12.99
N VAL A 17 9.71 -6.49 -11.97
CA VAL A 17 10.85 -6.54 -11.04
C VAL A 17 12.12 -7.01 -11.75
N PHE A 18 11.99 -7.90 -12.75
CA PHE A 18 13.10 -8.30 -13.60
C PHE A 18 13.54 -7.17 -14.54
N SER A 19 12.61 -6.40 -15.11
CA SER A 19 12.94 -5.40 -16.13
C SER A 19 13.38 -4.04 -15.56
N SER A 20 12.95 -3.70 -14.34
CA SER A 20 13.31 -2.43 -13.68
C SER A 20 14.29 -2.66 -12.53
N ARG A 21 15.50 -2.09 -12.64
CA ARG A 21 16.50 -2.12 -11.56
C ARG A 21 15.98 -1.45 -10.29
N GLU A 22 15.23 -0.36 -10.43
CA GLU A 22 14.65 0.37 -9.31
C GLU A 22 13.63 -0.50 -8.56
N LEU A 23 12.65 -1.07 -9.27
CA LEU A 23 11.67 -1.98 -8.65
C LEU A 23 12.36 -3.19 -8.01
N ARG A 24 13.38 -3.74 -8.66
CA ARG A 24 14.17 -4.84 -8.10
C ARG A 24 14.83 -4.48 -6.79
N GLN A 25 15.43 -3.30 -6.72
CA GLN A 25 16.07 -2.81 -5.51
C GLN A 25 15.04 -2.59 -4.41
N THR A 26 13.92 -1.94 -4.73
CA THR A 26 12.83 -1.71 -3.77
C THR A 26 12.31 -3.03 -3.18
N VAL A 27 12.06 -4.05 -4.01
CA VAL A 27 11.62 -5.36 -3.51
C VAL A 27 12.69 -6.03 -2.65
N ALA A 28 13.96 -5.97 -3.07
CA ALA A 28 15.06 -6.53 -2.30
C ALA A 28 15.24 -5.82 -0.94
N ASP A 29 15.00 -4.51 -0.87
CA ASP A 29 15.12 -3.73 0.36
C ASP A 29 14.05 -4.10 1.40
N PHE A 30 12.84 -4.47 0.97
CA PHE A 30 11.84 -5.02 1.90
C PHE A 30 12.22 -6.38 2.46
N LEU A 31 12.94 -7.20 1.70
CA LEU A 31 13.32 -8.56 2.08
C LEU A 31 14.59 -8.60 2.96
N LYS A 32 15.49 -7.65 2.75
CA LYS A 32 16.81 -7.60 3.39
C LYS A 32 16.78 -7.60 4.93
N PRO A 33 15.91 -6.85 5.63
CA PRO A 33 15.82 -6.88 7.10
C PRO A 33 15.50 -8.26 7.67
N PHE A 34 14.88 -9.14 6.88
CA PHE A 34 14.51 -10.50 7.27
C PHE A 34 15.59 -11.54 6.89
N GLY A 35 16.73 -11.09 6.34
CA GLY A 35 17.78 -11.95 5.81
C GLY A 35 17.36 -12.72 4.55
N LEU A 36 16.35 -12.23 3.83
CA LEU A 36 15.84 -12.85 2.61
C LEU A 36 16.45 -12.17 1.38
N GLN A 37 16.78 -12.97 0.38
CA GLN A 37 17.30 -12.55 -0.91
C GLN A 37 16.27 -12.85 -1.99
N LEU A 38 16.06 -11.87 -2.87
CA LEU A 38 15.15 -12.00 -4.02
C LEU A 38 15.83 -12.82 -5.13
N VAL A 39 15.21 -13.92 -5.53
CA VAL A 39 15.64 -14.75 -6.65
C VAL A 39 14.60 -14.68 -7.77
N LEU A 40 15.02 -14.25 -8.95
CA LEU A 40 14.16 -14.12 -10.12
C LEU A 40 14.52 -15.20 -11.14
N LYS A 41 13.54 -16.06 -11.48
CA LYS A 41 13.73 -17.14 -12.44
C LYS A 41 12.86 -16.90 -13.69
N PRO A 42 13.30 -16.06 -14.63
CA PRO A 42 12.48 -15.66 -15.79
C PRO A 42 12.08 -16.83 -16.69
N HIS A 43 12.93 -17.85 -16.84
CA HIS A 43 12.64 -19.04 -17.64
C HIS A 43 11.56 -19.93 -17.01
N GLU A 44 11.54 -20.01 -15.68
CA GLU A 44 10.54 -20.77 -14.91
C GLU A 44 9.27 -19.96 -14.63
N LYS A 45 9.30 -18.64 -14.90
CA LYS A 45 8.24 -17.68 -14.57
C LYS A 45 7.92 -17.63 -13.08
N THR A 46 8.92 -17.81 -12.23
CA THR A 46 8.77 -17.82 -10.76
C THR A 46 9.65 -16.78 -10.08
N ILE A 47 9.19 -16.36 -8.89
CA ILE A 47 9.97 -15.62 -7.90
C ILE A 47 10.17 -16.56 -6.72
N GLU A 48 11.40 -16.61 -6.21
CA GLU A 48 11.78 -17.33 -5.01
C GLU A 48 12.45 -16.39 -4.01
N LEU A 49 12.40 -16.79 -2.76
CA LEU A 49 13.11 -16.16 -1.67
C LEU A 49 14.17 -17.12 -1.17
N GLN A 50 15.40 -16.64 -1.10
CA GLN A 50 16.53 -17.41 -0.62
C GLN A 50 16.98 -16.89 0.74
N LYS A 51 17.27 -17.80 1.67
CA LYS A 51 17.89 -17.51 2.95
C LYS A 51 19.15 -18.36 3.10
N GLN A 52 20.23 -17.77 3.61
CA GLN A 52 21.40 -18.53 4.01
C GLN A 52 21.22 -19.02 5.45
N ALA A 53 21.50 -20.30 5.67
CA ALA A 53 21.54 -20.94 6.97
C ALA A 53 22.82 -21.79 7.03
N ASP A 54 23.77 -21.38 7.86
CA ASP A 54 25.11 -21.99 7.94
C ASP A 54 25.77 -22.08 6.54
N ASP A 55 26.16 -23.29 6.13
CA ASP A 55 26.80 -23.55 4.84
C ASP A 55 25.80 -23.85 3.70
N ILE A 56 24.49 -23.75 3.96
CA ILE A 56 23.45 -24.05 2.97
C ILE A 56 22.61 -22.83 2.59
N ALA A 57 22.24 -22.80 1.31
CA ALA A 57 21.23 -21.89 0.79
C ALA A 57 19.89 -22.62 0.66
N VAL A 58 18.86 -22.10 1.34
CA VAL A 58 17.49 -22.61 1.22
C VAL A 58 16.68 -21.60 0.42
N ALA A 59 16.11 -22.06 -0.70
CA ALA A 59 15.18 -21.28 -1.49
C ALA A 59 13.75 -21.81 -1.30
N PHE A 60 12.78 -20.91 -1.24
CA PHE A 60 11.38 -21.24 -1.11
C PHE A 60 10.52 -20.31 -1.98
N PRO A 61 9.31 -20.75 -2.38
CA PRO A 61 8.43 -19.94 -3.21
C PRO A 61 8.08 -18.58 -2.59
N TYR A 62 8.01 -17.54 -3.41
CA TYR A 62 7.69 -16.17 -2.97
C TYR A 62 6.37 -16.07 -2.17
N HIS A 63 5.35 -16.83 -2.55
CA HIS A 63 4.04 -16.82 -1.89
C HIS A 63 4.05 -17.37 -0.45
N LEU A 64 5.17 -17.93 0.02
CA LEU A 64 5.35 -18.34 1.42
C LEU A 64 5.91 -17.21 2.31
N ALA A 65 6.17 -16.02 1.75
CA ALA A 65 6.42 -14.84 2.58
C ALA A 65 5.18 -14.46 3.41
N SER A 66 5.37 -13.65 4.45
CA SER A 66 4.25 -13.15 5.23
C SER A 66 3.33 -12.26 4.39
N ASP A 67 2.04 -12.25 4.72
CA ASP A 67 1.03 -11.43 4.03
C ASP A 67 1.41 -9.94 4.07
N THR A 68 1.96 -9.46 5.19
CA THR A 68 2.47 -8.09 5.29
C THR A 68 3.53 -7.78 4.23
N LEU A 69 4.49 -8.70 4.01
CA LEU A 69 5.57 -8.52 3.04
C LEU A 69 5.04 -8.58 1.60
N LEU A 70 4.16 -9.55 1.32
CA LEU A 70 3.52 -9.67 0.02
C LEU A 70 2.70 -8.42 -0.31
N GLY A 71 1.88 -7.96 0.64
CA GLY A 71 1.03 -6.78 0.52
C GLY A 71 1.83 -5.51 0.31
N ILE A 72 2.87 -5.23 1.13
CA ILE A 72 3.65 -4.00 0.97
C ILE A 72 4.44 -4.00 -0.34
N ILE A 73 5.00 -5.14 -0.75
CA ILE A 73 5.70 -5.26 -2.04
C ILE A 73 4.72 -5.01 -3.18
N PHE A 74 3.55 -5.65 -3.16
CA PHE A 74 2.54 -5.50 -4.20
C PHE A 74 2.11 -4.04 -4.37
N HIS A 75 1.63 -3.39 -3.30
CA HIS A 75 1.17 -2.00 -3.36
C HIS A 75 2.29 -1.02 -3.70
N THR A 76 3.50 -1.27 -3.19
CA THR A 76 4.66 -0.46 -3.53
C THR A 76 4.99 -0.52 -5.01
N VAL A 77 4.98 -1.72 -5.60
CA VAL A 77 5.21 -1.92 -7.03
C VAL A 77 4.05 -1.35 -7.84
N ALA A 78 2.81 -1.46 -7.37
CA ALA A 78 1.65 -0.85 -8.02
C ALA A 78 1.84 0.68 -8.15
N VAL A 79 2.10 1.37 -7.04
CA VAL A 79 2.39 2.81 -6.99
C VAL A 79 3.58 3.19 -7.88
N ALA A 80 4.66 2.40 -7.84
CA ALA A 80 5.90 2.74 -8.54
C ALA A 80 5.83 2.52 -10.07
N SER A 81 5.19 1.43 -10.50
CA SER A 81 5.17 1.00 -11.91
C SER A 81 4.04 1.62 -12.74
N ASN A 82 2.95 2.02 -12.10
CA ASN A 82 1.88 2.76 -12.78
C ASN A 82 2.26 4.24 -12.90
N LYS A 83 1.90 4.84 -14.04
CA LYS A 83 2.09 6.26 -14.35
C LYS A 83 0.86 6.76 -15.08
N ASP A 84 0.43 7.98 -14.78
CA ASP A 84 -0.74 8.63 -15.35
C ASP A 84 -2.00 7.75 -15.25
N ALA A 85 -2.12 7.02 -14.13
CA ALA A 85 -3.17 6.03 -13.91
C ALA A 85 -4.06 6.37 -12.71
N THR A 86 -5.27 5.81 -12.70
CA THR A 86 -6.15 5.79 -11.52
C THR A 86 -5.99 4.46 -10.81
N LEU A 87 -5.53 4.50 -9.56
CA LEU A 87 -5.36 3.33 -8.70
C LEU A 87 -6.47 3.30 -7.66
N VAL A 88 -7.17 2.16 -7.58
CA VAL A 88 -8.22 1.92 -6.59
C VAL A 88 -7.74 0.85 -5.63
N PHE A 89 -7.62 1.21 -4.36
CA PHE A 89 -7.17 0.31 -3.30
C PHE A 89 -8.27 0.11 -2.25
N GLU A 90 -8.48 -1.14 -1.89
CA GLU A 90 -9.36 -1.56 -0.80
C GLU A 90 -8.49 -2.13 0.31
N GLU A 91 -8.49 -1.45 1.47
CA GLU A 91 -7.68 -1.81 2.65
C GLU A 91 -6.23 -2.19 2.32
N PRO A 92 -5.47 -1.34 1.59
CA PRO A 92 -4.11 -1.68 1.16
C PRO A 92 -3.12 -1.91 2.31
N GLU A 93 -3.47 -1.47 3.51
CA GLU A 93 -2.76 -1.65 4.77
C GLU A 93 -3.20 -2.88 5.58
N ALA A 94 -4.17 -3.66 5.09
CA ALA A 94 -4.64 -4.85 5.78
C ALA A 94 -3.48 -5.79 6.13
N HIS A 95 -3.49 -6.29 7.36
CA HIS A 95 -2.44 -7.16 7.91
C HIS A 95 -1.02 -6.54 7.91
N ALA A 96 -0.88 -5.23 7.72
CA ALA A 96 0.42 -4.56 7.75
C ALA A 96 0.74 -4.01 9.14
N PHE A 97 2.02 -4.10 9.54
CA PHE A 97 2.51 -3.41 10.73
C PHE A 97 2.48 -1.89 10.53
N PRO A 98 2.29 -1.09 11.61
CA PRO A 98 2.16 0.37 11.51
C PRO A 98 3.27 1.07 10.72
N TYR A 99 4.50 0.56 10.79
CA TYR A 99 5.62 1.07 10.00
C TYR A 99 5.35 1.00 8.48
N TYR A 100 4.86 -0.14 7.98
CA TYR A 100 4.58 -0.32 6.55
C TYR A 100 3.33 0.45 6.12
N THR A 101 2.32 0.55 6.98
CA THR A 101 1.15 1.40 6.75
C THR A 101 1.57 2.85 6.52
N LYS A 102 2.41 3.39 7.42
CA LYS A 102 2.94 4.75 7.28
C LYS A 102 3.75 4.89 5.98
N HIS A 103 4.68 3.96 5.74
CA HIS A 103 5.52 3.98 4.53
C HIS A 103 4.67 4.01 3.25
N LEU A 104 3.62 3.20 3.17
CA LEU A 104 2.73 3.18 2.01
C LEU A 104 1.97 4.51 1.85
N GLY A 105 1.39 5.03 2.95
CA GLY A 105 0.68 6.31 2.93
C GLY A 105 1.55 7.48 2.47
N GLU A 106 2.78 7.57 2.97
CA GLU A 106 3.73 8.60 2.53
C GLU A 106 4.08 8.47 1.04
N ARG A 107 4.26 7.24 0.53
CA ARG A 107 4.55 7.03 -0.90
C ARG A 107 3.38 7.41 -1.81
N ILE A 108 2.15 7.12 -1.39
CA ILE A 108 0.94 7.52 -2.10
C ILE A 108 0.83 9.06 -2.12
N ALA A 109 0.98 9.70 -0.96
CA ALA A 109 0.85 11.15 -0.82
C ALA A 109 1.88 11.96 -1.61
N LEU A 110 3.10 11.42 -1.75
CA LEU A 110 4.19 12.05 -2.49
C LEU A 110 4.16 11.72 -3.98
N ASP A 111 3.33 10.78 -4.42
CA ASP A 111 3.21 10.45 -5.84
C ASP A 111 2.36 11.48 -6.58
N LYS A 112 2.99 12.20 -7.51
CA LYS A 112 2.34 13.20 -8.37
C LYS A 112 1.90 12.64 -9.72
N SER A 113 2.18 11.36 -10.00
CA SER A 113 1.91 10.75 -11.30
C SER A 113 0.58 10.01 -11.40
N ASN A 114 -0.04 9.64 -10.27
CA ASN A 114 -1.27 8.84 -10.28
C ASN A 114 -2.37 9.50 -9.44
N GLN A 115 -3.62 9.15 -9.75
CA GLN A 115 -4.79 9.46 -8.92
C GLN A 115 -5.18 8.24 -8.09
N TYR A 116 -5.57 8.46 -6.84
CA TYR A 116 -5.86 7.40 -5.88
C TYR A 116 -7.30 7.46 -5.37
N PHE A 117 -7.95 6.31 -5.32
CA PHE A 117 -9.17 6.07 -4.53
C PHE A 117 -8.86 4.98 -3.52
N ILE A 118 -9.01 5.29 -2.24
CA ILE A 118 -8.61 4.38 -1.15
C ILE A 118 -9.78 4.22 -0.20
N ALA A 119 -10.24 2.99 -0.03
CA ALA A 119 -11.11 2.61 1.07
C ALA A 119 -10.24 2.08 2.21
N THR A 120 -10.39 2.65 3.40
CA THR A 120 -9.63 2.25 4.59
C THR A 120 -10.43 2.56 5.85
N HIS A 121 -10.29 1.68 6.84
CA HIS A 121 -10.72 1.93 8.21
C HIS A 121 -9.53 2.26 9.13
N ASN A 122 -8.31 2.32 8.58
CA ASN A 122 -7.08 2.49 9.33
C ASN A 122 -6.68 3.98 9.42
N PRO A 123 -6.76 4.57 10.61
CA PRO A 123 -6.43 5.98 10.77
C PRO A 123 -4.97 6.30 10.52
N TYR A 124 -4.05 5.36 10.75
CA TYR A 124 -2.62 5.59 10.51
C TYR A 124 -2.31 5.77 9.03
N LEU A 125 -3.03 5.07 8.14
CA LEU A 125 -2.90 5.29 6.70
C LEU A 125 -3.41 6.68 6.32
N LEU A 126 -4.60 7.05 6.79
CA LEU A 126 -5.19 8.36 6.55
C LEU A 126 -4.28 9.49 7.03
N THR A 127 -3.79 9.40 8.28
CA THR A 127 -2.85 10.37 8.85
C THR A 127 -1.56 10.46 8.04
N ALA A 128 -0.96 9.33 7.66
CA ALA A 128 0.27 9.33 6.85
C ALA A 128 0.08 10.04 5.50
N ILE A 129 -1.10 9.89 4.88
CA ILE A 129 -1.43 10.59 3.64
C ILE A 129 -1.60 12.08 3.89
N LEU A 130 -2.44 12.46 4.87
CA LEU A 130 -2.76 13.86 5.17
C LEU A 130 -1.56 14.67 5.65
N GLU A 131 -0.58 14.04 6.31
CA GLU A 131 0.65 14.69 6.77
C GLU A 131 1.61 15.05 5.62
N LYS A 132 1.55 14.34 4.49
CA LYS A 132 2.51 14.47 3.39
C LYS A 132 1.94 15.07 2.11
N ALA A 133 0.66 14.85 1.85
CA ALA A 133 -0.01 15.36 0.67
C ALA A 133 -0.31 16.85 0.82
N ASP A 134 -0.48 17.54 -0.30
CA ASP A 134 -1.09 18.86 -0.27
C ASP A 134 -2.56 18.70 0.15
N LYS A 135 -3.00 19.48 1.15
CA LYS A 135 -4.38 19.45 1.65
C LYS A 135 -5.40 19.74 0.55
N ALA A 136 -5.03 20.52 -0.47
CA ALA A 136 -5.91 20.81 -1.60
C ALA A 136 -6.10 19.62 -2.55
N GLU A 137 -5.21 18.62 -2.50
CA GLU A 137 -5.21 17.44 -3.35
C GLU A 137 -5.90 16.21 -2.71
N VAL A 138 -6.30 16.30 -1.44
CA VAL A 138 -6.92 15.19 -0.71
C VAL A 138 -8.39 15.51 -0.40
N ALA A 139 -9.27 14.57 -0.74
CA ALA A 139 -10.66 14.58 -0.31
C ALA A 139 -10.95 13.37 0.57
N VAL A 140 -11.52 13.60 1.75
CA VAL A 140 -11.89 12.55 2.70
C VAL A 140 -13.40 12.43 2.75
N PHE A 141 -13.89 11.20 2.58
CA PHE A 141 -15.31 10.88 2.64
C PHE A 141 -15.55 9.89 3.78
N LEU A 142 -16.28 10.34 4.80
CA LEU A 142 -16.76 9.45 5.86
C LEU A 142 -17.92 8.63 5.32
N THR A 143 -17.78 7.31 5.32
CA THR A 143 -18.85 6.37 4.96
C THR A 143 -19.42 5.74 6.22
N TYR A 144 -20.74 5.71 6.35
CA TYR A 144 -21.43 5.22 7.54
C TYR A 144 -22.79 4.60 7.18
N TYR A 145 -23.34 3.81 8.10
CA TYR A 145 -24.62 3.13 7.91
C TYR A 145 -25.69 3.75 8.81
N ARG A 146 -26.80 4.19 8.23
CA ARG A 146 -27.94 4.79 8.95
C ARG A 146 -29.24 4.44 8.21
N ASP A 147 -30.29 4.12 8.96
CA ASP A 147 -31.62 3.81 8.41
C ASP A 147 -31.64 2.70 7.32
N HIS A 148 -30.78 1.70 7.47
CA HIS A 148 -30.58 0.62 6.48
C HIS A 148 -29.93 1.04 5.15
N GLU A 149 -29.29 2.20 5.12
CA GLU A 149 -28.63 2.75 3.93
C GLU A 149 -27.16 3.07 4.22
N THR A 150 -26.29 2.81 3.24
CA THR A 150 -24.93 3.34 3.23
C THR A 150 -24.98 4.80 2.80
N ARG A 151 -24.54 5.69 3.68
CA ARG A 151 -24.41 7.13 3.44
C ARG A 151 -22.95 7.53 3.44
N PHE A 152 -22.64 8.62 2.75
CA PHE A 152 -21.30 9.21 2.78
C PHE A 152 -21.38 10.73 2.92
N LYS A 153 -20.41 11.29 3.65
CA LYS A 153 -20.26 12.73 3.87
C LYS A 153 -18.83 13.13 3.55
N ARG A 154 -18.65 14.14 2.69
CA ARG A 154 -17.33 14.76 2.49
C ARG A 154 -17.00 15.59 3.73
N LEU A 155 -15.81 15.37 4.28
CA LEU A 155 -15.34 16.13 5.43
C LEU A 155 -14.70 17.46 5.00
N SER A 156 -14.95 18.49 5.80
CA SER A 156 -14.27 19.78 5.72
C SER A 156 -12.87 19.72 6.33
N GLY A 157 -12.05 20.76 6.07
CA GLY A 157 -10.71 20.86 6.63
C GLY A 157 -10.68 20.85 8.16
N ASP A 158 -11.68 21.49 8.79
CA ASP A 158 -11.80 21.55 10.25
C ASP A 158 -12.22 20.20 10.84
N GLU A 159 -13.15 19.48 10.19
CA GLU A 159 -13.53 18.12 10.59
C GLU A 159 -12.35 17.15 10.46
N ILE A 160 -11.56 17.27 9.39
CA ILE A 160 -10.33 16.48 9.22
C ILE A 160 -9.30 16.82 10.31
N ALA A 161 -9.12 18.10 10.64
CA ALA A 161 -8.21 18.50 11.71
C ALA A 161 -8.65 17.93 13.06
N GLY A 162 -9.96 17.97 13.38
CA GLY A 162 -10.52 17.36 14.58
C GLY A 162 -10.29 15.85 14.66
N LEU A 163 -10.36 15.15 13.52
CA LEU A 163 -10.05 13.72 13.44
C LEU A 163 -8.57 13.40 13.73
N LEU A 164 -7.65 14.32 13.42
CA LEU A 164 -6.22 14.13 13.66
C LEU A 164 -5.79 14.48 15.09
N GLU A 165 -6.49 15.41 15.74
CA GLU A 165 -6.19 15.85 17.12
C GLU A 165 -6.73 14.89 18.19
N ALA A 166 -7.90 14.31 17.95
CA ALA A 166 -8.48 13.28 18.80
C ALA A 166 -8.10 11.89 18.27
N ASP A 167 -8.15 10.86 19.12
CA ASP A 167 -7.99 9.49 18.64
C ASP A 167 -9.07 9.25 17.55
N PRO A 168 -8.67 8.97 16.30
CA PRO A 168 -9.60 8.84 15.18
C PRO A 168 -10.69 7.80 15.44
N PHE A 169 -10.45 6.81 16.31
CA PHE A 169 -11.42 5.79 16.67
C PHE A 169 -12.63 6.32 17.45
N PHE A 170 -12.48 7.36 18.28
CA PHE A 170 -13.57 7.90 19.11
C PHE A 170 -14.31 9.07 18.46
N SER A 171 -13.69 9.70 17.46
CA SER A 171 -14.13 11.00 16.93
C SER A 171 -15.13 10.86 15.78
N LEU A 172 -15.16 9.70 15.13
CA LEU A 172 -16.06 9.41 14.02
C LEU A 172 -17.53 9.41 14.43
N GLU A 173 -17.85 8.96 15.65
CA GLU A 173 -19.24 8.93 16.17
C GLU A 173 -19.85 10.33 16.26
N GLY A 174 -19.05 11.34 16.63
CA GLY A 174 -19.50 12.73 16.73
C GLY A 174 -19.81 13.38 15.38
N LEU A 175 -19.21 12.89 14.27
CA LEU A 175 -19.40 13.44 12.93
C LEU A 175 -20.62 12.89 12.20
N VAL A 176 -21.20 11.81 12.71
CA VAL A 176 -22.42 11.16 12.17
C VAL A 176 -23.69 11.81 12.74
N ALA A 177 -23.55 12.67 13.75
CA ALA A 177 -24.65 13.41 14.39
C ALA A 177 -25.03 14.67 13.59
N GLU A 178 -25.73 14.45 12.46
CA GLU A 178 -26.76 15.33 11.88
C GLU A 178 -27.67 14.45 11.00
#